data_AF-A0A0D1X217-F1
#
_entry.id   AF-A0A0D1X217-F1
#
_cell.length_a   1.000
_cell.length_b   1.000
_cell.length_c   1.000
_cell.angle_alpha   90.00
_cell.angle_beta   90.00
_cell.angle_gamma   90.00
#
_symmetry.space_group_name_H-M   'P 1'
#
loop_
_entity.id
_entity.type
_entity.pdbx_description
1 polymer ?
#
loop_
_entity_poly.entity_id
_entity_poly.type
_entity_poly.pdbx_seq_one_letter_code
_entity_poly.pdbx_strand_id
1 'polypeptide(L)'
;MTAKQKFRILDVFRYALKMFEIMILAIPRIKGTPESTINTSNLGSPLLTLPNELLFLIAGFLEAEYQLSLRICCRQFRLLLSDLDPALSDVKTRLRFYKCLEPDYPDYLPCPTCGIMFKWRSVLMWTRCPREGQHHSMPNWNSAIYECWYLSATTDIRMSSPFIESVFRAHERGERYGYPVSSLRSRGLHRRGFLFQNDVRMIDGELVLATRWELDAEVRMNWEDQVRLLFRASCLHWRSNGWHDKVPALLKGASMNMRPLKPAEVVKCSFCECDWQLQISHKTDTHLRIVYYVWKNYGRRYGKRQGNEQIFYREPAPPLDIEAVSQRDLRALFESGNEERSNMEGTEIC
;
A
#
# COMPACT_ATOMS: atom_id res chain seq x y z
N MET A 1 44.46 5.22 6.49
CA MET A 1 44.24 5.78 5.14
C MET A 1 44.78 7.20 5.09
N THR A 2 45.75 7.47 4.22
CA THR A 2 46.38 8.79 4.11
C THR A 2 45.44 9.80 3.43
N ALA A 3 45.63 11.11 3.68
CA ALA A 3 44.82 12.16 3.05
C ALA A 3 44.83 12.07 1.50
N LYS A 4 45.95 11.60 0.93
CA LYS A 4 46.12 11.36 -0.49
C LYS A 4 45.25 10.21 -1.02
N GLN A 5 45.01 9.16 -0.21
CA GLN A 5 44.09 8.07 -0.54
C GLN A 5 42.63 8.53 -0.47
N LYS A 6 42.27 9.37 0.52
CA LYS A 6 40.93 9.96 0.63
C LYS A 6 40.59 10.84 -0.58
N PHE A 7 41.55 11.63 -1.07
CA PHE A 7 41.36 12.52 -2.22
C PHE A 7 41.17 11.74 -3.53
N ARG A 8 41.96 10.68 -3.77
CA ARG A 8 41.80 9.81 -4.94
C ARG A 8 40.46 9.06 -4.94
N ILE A 9 39.98 8.66 -3.77
CA ILE A 9 38.66 8.01 -3.61
C ILE A 9 37.53 8.99 -3.93
N LEU A 10 37.64 10.26 -3.50
CA LEU A 10 36.67 11.31 -3.82
C LEU A 10 36.56 11.60 -5.33
N ASP A 11 37.68 11.58 -6.06
CA ASP A 11 37.66 11.79 -7.51
C ASP A 11 37.08 10.59 -8.27
N VAL A 12 37.36 9.36 -7.83
CA VAL A 12 36.71 8.15 -8.35
C VAL A 12 35.20 8.18 -8.08
N PHE A 13 34.78 8.66 -6.90
CA PHE A 13 33.37 8.85 -6.55
C PHE A 13 32.67 9.86 -7.45
N ARG A 14 33.31 11.01 -7.72
CA ARG A 14 32.75 12.03 -8.62
C ARG A 14 32.60 11.49 -10.05
N TYR A 15 33.55 10.70 -10.52
CA TYR A 15 33.46 10.07 -11.85
C TYR A 15 32.38 9.00 -11.90
N ALA A 16 32.24 8.16 -10.87
CA ALA A 16 31.20 7.15 -10.79
C ALA A 16 29.79 7.78 -10.72
N LEU A 17 29.59 8.82 -9.90
CA LEU A 17 28.33 9.58 -9.82
C LEU A 17 27.95 10.19 -11.17
N LYS A 18 28.91 10.79 -11.87
CA LYS A 18 28.68 11.38 -13.19
C LYS A 18 28.32 10.33 -14.25
N MET A 19 28.91 9.14 -14.17
CA MET A 19 28.55 7.99 -15.02
C MET A 19 27.13 7.48 -14.70
N PHE A 20 26.75 7.45 -13.42
CA PHE A 20 25.38 7.09 -13.01
C PHE A 20 24.34 8.13 -13.44
N GLU A 21 24.64 9.43 -13.36
CA GLU A 21 23.75 10.50 -13.87
C GLU A 21 23.54 10.38 -15.39
N ILE A 22 24.61 10.10 -16.14
CA ILE A 22 24.53 9.88 -17.60
C ILE A 22 23.73 8.61 -17.91
N MET A 23 23.91 7.53 -17.14
CA MET A 23 23.15 6.29 -17.33
C MET A 23 21.67 6.44 -16.98
N ILE A 24 21.32 7.20 -15.94
CA ILE A 24 19.91 7.48 -15.56
C ILE A 24 19.22 8.33 -16.63
N LEU A 25 19.94 9.27 -17.26
CA LEU A 25 19.43 10.06 -18.39
C LEU A 25 19.29 9.24 -19.68
N ALA A 26 20.03 8.14 -19.82
CA ALA A 26 20.00 7.26 -20.99
C ALA A 26 18.97 6.12 -20.89
N ILE A 27 18.30 5.93 -19.74
CA ILE A 27 17.12 5.06 -19.67
C ILE A 27 15.99 5.81 -20.38
N PRO A 28 15.53 5.38 -21.56
CA PRO A 28 14.43 6.05 -22.23
C PRO A 28 13.24 6.00 -21.27
N ARG A 29 12.61 7.16 -21.02
CA ARG A 29 11.26 7.19 -20.47
C ARG A 29 10.40 6.37 -21.41
N ILE A 30 10.11 5.12 -21.03
CA ILE A 30 9.16 4.26 -21.73
C ILE A 30 7.78 4.87 -21.50
N LYS A 31 7.45 5.87 -22.31
CA LYS A 31 6.09 6.19 -22.72
C LYS A 31 6.00 5.79 -24.18
N GLY A 32 5.12 4.83 -24.45
CA GLY A 32 5.01 4.12 -25.72
C GLY A 32 4.93 5.03 -26.93
N THR A 33 6.06 5.17 -27.63
CA THR A 33 6.10 5.55 -29.03
C THR A 33 6.61 4.34 -29.81
N PRO A 34 5.79 3.75 -30.69
CA PRO A 34 6.16 2.57 -31.46
C PRO A 34 6.94 3.01 -32.70
N GLU A 35 8.15 3.56 -32.54
CA GLU A 35 9.08 3.81 -33.66
C GLU A 35 10.40 4.40 -33.14
N SER A 36 11.21 3.59 -32.45
CA SER A 36 12.65 3.82 -32.47
C SER A 36 13.39 2.49 -32.49
N THR A 37 13.69 2.03 -33.69
CA THR A 37 14.69 1.01 -33.98
C THR A 37 16.08 1.55 -33.63
N ILE A 38 16.36 1.67 -32.34
CA ILE A 38 17.73 1.90 -31.85
C ILE A 38 18.47 0.58 -32.06
N ASN A 39 19.43 0.57 -32.99
CA ASN A 39 20.41 -0.50 -33.18
C ASN A 39 21.17 -0.73 -31.86
N THR A 40 20.70 -1.67 -31.04
CA THR A 40 21.33 -2.06 -29.75
C THR A 40 22.36 -3.18 -29.90
N SER A 41 22.81 -3.50 -31.12
CA SER A 41 23.88 -4.48 -31.31
C SER A 41 25.24 -3.87 -30.94
N ASN A 42 25.77 -4.24 -29.76
CA ASN A 42 27.17 -4.13 -29.33
C ASN A 42 27.69 -2.82 -28.71
N LEU A 43 26.88 -2.07 -27.97
CA LEU A 43 27.45 -1.19 -26.94
C LEU A 43 27.67 -2.00 -25.66
N GLY A 44 28.84 -2.63 -25.55
CA GLY A 44 29.27 -3.25 -24.30
C GLY A 44 29.20 -2.25 -23.16
N SER A 45 28.62 -2.64 -22.02
CA SER A 45 28.49 -1.75 -20.86
C SER A 45 29.87 -1.22 -20.45
N PRO A 46 30.10 0.11 -20.43
CA PRO A 46 31.38 0.70 -20.06
C PRO A 46 31.89 0.21 -18.70
N LEU A 47 30.98 -0.11 -17.79
CA LEU A 47 31.30 -0.67 -16.48
C LEU A 47 32.03 -2.01 -16.60
N LEU A 48 31.60 -2.89 -17.51
CA LEU A 48 32.22 -4.22 -17.71
C LEU A 48 33.59 -4.15 -18.41
N THR A 49 33.94 -2.99 -18.99
CA THR A 49 35.27 -2.77 -19.59
C THR A 49 36.34 -2.37 -18.57
N LEU A 50 35.94 -2.08 -17.33
CA LEU A 50 36.87 -1.70 -16.28
C LEU A 50 37.69 -2.91 -15.80
N PRO A 51 38.96 -2.70 -15.40
CA PRO A 51 39.74 -3.70 -14.70
C PRO A 51 39.02 -4.23 -13.45
N ASN A 52 39.23 -5.50 -13.16
CA ASN A 52 38.58 -6.20 -12.05
C ASN A 52 38.84 -5.52 -10.69
N GLU A 53 40.00 -4.91 -10.50
CA GLU A 53 40.38 -4.17 -9.30
C GLU A 53 39.48 -2.94 -9.10
N LEU A 54 39.14 -2.23 -10.18
CA LEU A 54 38.23 -1.09 -10.13
C LEU A 54 36.80 -1.53 -9.90
N LEU A 55 36.37 -2.63 -10.53
CA LEU A 55 35.05 -3.22 -10.30
C LEU A 55 34.89 -3.67 -8.85
N PHE A 56 35.92 -4.31 -8.28
CA PHE A 56 35.95 -4.73 -6.89
C PHE A 56 35.91 -3.53 -5.94
N LEU A 57 36.67 -2.48 -6.25
CA LEU A 57 36.66 -1.23 -5.47
C LEU A 57 35.27 -0.57 -5.50
N ILE A 58 34.63 -0.48 -6.67
CA ILE A 58 33.27 0.06 -6.83
C ILE A 58 32.27 -0.77 -6.03
N ALA A 59 32.31 -2.10 -6.17
CA ALA A 59 31.43 -2.99 -5.42
C ALA A 59 31.65 -2.87 -3.91
N GLY A 60 32.90 -2.70 -3.47
CA GLY A 60 33.25 -2.52 -2.05
C GLY A 60 32.67 -1.25 -1.40
N PHE A 61 32.24 -0.26 -2.19
CA PHE A 61 31.53 0.92 -1.68
C PHE A 61 30.02 0.74 -1.54
N LEU A 62 29.47 -0.33 -2.10
CA LEU A 62 28.05 -0.61 -2.05
C LEU A 62 27.69 -1.38 -0.78
N GLU A 63 26.47 -1.18 -0.28
CA GLU A 63 25.93 -2.03 0.78
C GLU A 63 25.68 -3.46 0.24
N ALA A 64 25.63 -4.45 1.14
CA ALA A 64 25.60 -5.88 0.79
C ALA A 64 24.45 -6.26 -0.18
N GLU A 65 23.28 -5.65 -0.03
CA GLU A 65 22.14 -5.85 -0.94
C GLU A 65 22.41 -5.40 -2.38
N TYR A 66 23.15 -4.31 -2.56
CA TYR A 66 23.47 -3.76 -3.87
C TYR A 66 24.64 -4.53 -4.48
N GLN A 67 25.59 -4.99 -3.65
CA GLN A 67 26.62 -5.94 -4.07
C GLN A 67 26.00 -7.24 -4.59
N LEU A 68 24.99 -7.80 -3.89
CA LEU A 68 24.27 -8.98 -4.36
C LEU A 68 23.49 -8.70 -5.65
N SER A 69 22.91 -7.50 -5.78
CA SER A 69 22.25 -7.09 -7.02
C SER A 69 23.24 -7.07 -8.19
N LEU A 70 24.44 -6.48 -8.01
CA LEU A 70 25.50 -6.54 -9.01
C LEU A 70 25.92 -7.98 -9.34
N ARG A 71 26.09 -8.81 -8.31
CA ARG A 71 26.52 -10.22 -8.44
C ARG A 71 25.60 -11.00 -9.38
N ILE A 72 24.29 -10.74 -9.37
CA ILE A 72 23.34 -11.43 -10.23
C ILE A 72 23.22 -10.85 -11.64
N CYS A 73 23.67 -9.61 -11.88
CA CYS A 73 23.56 -8.95 -13.18
C CYS A 73 24.36 -9.66 -14.29
N CYS A 74 25.56 -10.18 -14.01
CA CYS A 74 26.37 -10.85 -15.03
C CYS A 74 27.38 -11.87 -14.46
N ARG A 75 27.96 -12.68 -15.35
CA ARG A 75 28.97 -13.70 -14.99
C ARG A 75 30.22 -13.08 -14.35
N GLN A 76 30.70 -11.95 -14.86
CA GLN A 76 31.91 -11.30 -14.34
C GLN A 76 31.71 -10.86 -12.88
N PHE A 77 30.62 -10.15 -12.58
CA PHE A 77 30.29 -9.77 -11.21
C PHE A 77 30.02 -10.97 -10.31
N ARG A 78 29.42 -12.04 -10.84
CA ARG A 78 29.24 -13.29 -10.09
C ARG A 78 30.56 -13.90 -9.62
N LEU A 79 31.58 -13.87 -10.48
CA LEU A 79 32.92 -14.37 -10.16
C LEU A 79 33.67 -13.41 -9.23
N LEU A 80 33.57 -12.09 -9.47
CA LEU A 80 34.22 -11.07 -8.63
C LEU A 80 33.66 -11.01 -7.21
N LEU A 81 32.37 -11.31 -7.04
CA LEU A 81 31.65 -11.26 -5.78
C LEU A 81 31.25 -12.67 -5.31
N SER A 82 32.10 -13.67 -5.58
CA SER A 82 31.85 -15.07 -5.21
C SER A 82 31.73 -15.25 -3.70
N ASP A 83 32.51 -14.48 -2.95
CA ASP A 83 32.69 -14.62 -1.51
C ASP A 83 31.57 -13.93 -0.71
N LEU A 84 30.67 -13.22 -1.40
CA LEU A 84 29.53 -12.56 -0.79
C LEU A 84 28.50 -13.61 -0.39
N ASP A 85 28.11 -13.63 0.88
CA ASP A 85 27.06 -14.53 1.37
C ASP A 85 25.70 -14.16 0.75
N PRO A 86 25.08 -15.04 -0.07
CA PRO A 86 23.76 -14.77 -0.63
C PRO A 86 22.63 -14.82 0.40
N ALA A 87 22.87 -15.40 1.59
CA ALA A 87 21.82 -15.64 2.57
C ALA A 87 21.34 -14.37 3.28
N LEU A 88 22.12 -13.27 3.27
CA LEU A 88 21.86 -11.99 3.95
C LEU A 88 21.18 -12.19 5.31
N SER A 89 21.96 -12.26 6.38
CA SER A 89 21.46 -12.61 7.73
C SER A 89 20.31 -11.74 8.24
N ASP A 90 20.25 -10.47 7.86
CA ASP A 90 19.25 -9.50 8.30
C ASP A 90 18.02 -9.45 7.36
N VAL A 91 16.81 -9.51 7.95
CA VAL A 91 15.52 -9.39 7.21
C VAL A 91 15.46 -8.05 6.48
N LYS A 92 15.83 -6.94 7.14
CA LYS A 92 15.70 -5.60 6.55
C LYS A 92 16.59 -5.44 5.31
N THR A 93 17.81 -5.94 5.38
CA THR A 93 18.77 -5.98 4.26
C THR A 93 18.27 -6.88 3.14
N ARG A 94 17.70 -8.06 3.44
CA ARG A 94 17.02 -8.89 2.43
C ARG A 94 15.86 -8.18 1.74
N LEU A 95 15.04 -7.45 2.50
CA LEU A 95 13.93 -6.69 1.91
C LEU A 95 14.43 -5.58 0.98
N ARG A 96 15.52 -4.89 1.33
CA ARG A 96 16.15 -3.89 0.45
C ARG A 96 16.69 -4.54 -0.83
N PHE A 97 17.33 -5.70 -0.72
CA PHE A 97 17.75 -6.50 -1.88
C PHE A 97 16.56 -6.88 -2.77
N TYR A 98 15.50 -7.45 -2.20
CA TYR A 98 14.33 -7.86 -2.98
C TYR A 98 13.60 -6.69 -3.64
N LYS A 99 13.58 -5.51 -2.99
CA LYS A 99 13.06 -4.28 -3.62
C LYS A 99 13.84 -3.90 -4.88
N CYS A 100 15.14 -4.17 -4.93
CA CYS A 100 15.95 -3.96 -6.13
C CYS A 100 15.57 -4.93 -7.25
N LEU A 101 15.07 -6.14 -6.92
CA LEU A 101 14.66 -7.16 -7.88
C LEU A 101 13.23 -6.97 -8.42
N GLU A 102 12.40 -6.17 -7.76
CA GLU A 102 11.00 -5.97 -8.15
C GLU A 102 10.74 -5.53 -9.60
N PRO A 103 11.60 -4.71 -10.25
CA PRO A 103 11.44 -4.36 -11.67
C PRO A 103 11.58 -5.57 -12.60
N ASP A 104 12.45 -6.52 -12.25
CA ASP A 104 12.76 -7.69 -13.08
C ASP A 104 11.81 -8.86 -12.78
N TYR A 105 11.26 -8.91 -11.55
CA TYR A 105 10.36 -9.96 -11.09
C TYR A 105 8.98 -9.39 -10.68
N PRO A 106 8.17 -8.93 -11.65
CA PRO A 106 6.89 -8.28 -11.38
C PRO A 106 5.90 -9.19 -10.64
N ASP A 107 5.94 -10.50 -10.86
CA ASP A 107 5.00 -11.46 -10.27
C ASP A 107 5.32 -11.86 -8.82
N TYR A 108 6.43 -11.34 -8.25
CA TYR A 108 6.88 -11.66 -6.90
C TYR A 108 6.76 -10.46 -5.96
N LEU A 109 6.41 -10.71 -4.70
CA LEU A 109 6.42 -9.72 -3.62
C LEU A 109 7.32 -10.22 -2.48
N PRO A 110 8.07 -9.32 -1.82
CA PRO A 110 8.76 -9.65 -0.59
C PRO A 110 7.77 -9.71 0.59
N CYS A 111 7.88 -10.73 1.43
CA CYS A 111 7.19 -10.78 2.71
C CYS A 111 7.97 -9.95 3.74
N PRO A 112 7.38 -8.90 4.34
CA PRO A 112 8.09 -8.03 5.29
C PRO A 112 8.52 -8.73 6.58
N THR A 113 7.93 -9.87 6.92
CA THR A 113 8.20 -10.57 8.19
C THR A 113 9.26 -11.64 8.08
N CYS A 114 9.12 -12.57 7.14
CA CYS A 114 10.10 -13.66 7.00
C CYS A 114 11.17 -13.37 5.95
N GLY A 115 11.07 -12.27 5.20
CA GLY A 115 12.06 -11.90 4.20
C GLY A 115 12.19 -12.98 3.12
N ILE A 116 11.07 -13.44 2.55
CA ILE A 116 11.07 -14.32 1.37
C ILE A 116 10.33 -13.62 0.23
N MET A 117 10.76 -13.86 -1.01
CA MET A 117 9.97 -13.50 -2.19
C MET A 117 8.97 -14.62 -2.51
N PHE A 118 7.71 -14.25 -2.75
CA PHE A 118 6.66 -15.20 -3.11
C PHE A 118 5.84 -14.68 -4.28
N LYS A 119 5.30 -15.59 -5.10
CA LYS A 119 4.47 -15.22 -6.24
C LYS A 119 3.12 -14.69 -5.74
N TRP A 120 2.80 -13.44 -6.06
CA TRP A 120 1.57 -12.79 -5.60
C TRP A 120 0.41 -13.01 -6.56
N ARG A 121 0.71 -13.14 -7.86
CA ARG A 121 -0.25 -13.46 -8.92
C ARG A 121 -0.54 -14.97 -8.94
N SER A 122 -1.32 -15.42 -7.96
CA SER A 122 -1.90 -16.77 -7.91
C SER A 122 -3.34 -16.74 -8.44
N VAL A 123 -3.79 -17.85 -9.03
CA VAL A 123 -5.18 -18.04 -9.52
C VAL A 123 -6.21 -17.75 -8.42
N LEU A 124 -5.85 -18.00 -7.16
CA LEU A 124 -6.73 -17.80 -6.02
C LEU A 124 -6.75 -16.35 -5.51
N MET A 125 -5.99 -15.42 -6.10
CA MET A 125 -5.86 -14.00 -5.70
C MET A 125 -5.50 -13.75 -4.23
N TRP A 126 -5.06 -14.77 -3.50
CA TRP A 126 -4.63 -14.60 -2.11
C TRP A 126 -3.16 -14.21 -2.09
N THR A 127 -2.90 -12.90 -2.02
CA THR A 127 -1.57 -12.34 -1.76
C THR A 127 -1.19 -12.58 -0.31
N ARG A 128 -0.89 -13.84 0.02
CA ARG A 128 -0.44 -14.28 1.33
C ARG A 128 0.96 -14.85 1.22
N CYS A 129 1.76 -14.56 2.23
CA CYS A 129 3.03 -15.23 2.37
C CYS A 129 2.78 -16.73 2.54
N PRO A 130 3.50 -17.62 1.83
CA PRO A 130 3.34 -19.07 2.01
C PRO A 130 3.77 -19.53 3.41
N ARG A 131 4.54 -18.72 4.13
CA ARG A 131 4.95 -18.96 5.52
C ARG A 131 4.10 -18.19 6.54
N GLU A 132 2.93 -17.66 6.15
CA GLU A 132 2.08 -16.86 7.04
C GLU A 132 1.76 -17.56 8.36
N GLY A 133 1.47 -18.86 8.35
CA GLY A 133 1.23 -19.64 9.57
C GLY A 133 2.47 -19.93 10.43
N GLN A 134 3.67 -19.71 9.89
CA GLN A 134 4.96 -19.85 10.60
C GLN A 134 5.53 -18.50 11.02
N HIS A 135 4.92 -17.39 10.61
CA HIS A 135 5.22 -16.13 11.22
C HIS A 135 4.93 -16.35 12.69
N HIS A 136 5.98 -16.45 13.52
CA HIS A 136 5.83 -16.44 14.98
C HIS A 136 4.79 -15.40 15.21
N SER A 137 3.69 -15.81 15.84
CA SER A 137 2.61 -14.91 16.18
C SER A 137 3.31 -13.74 16.85
N MET A 138 3.58 -12.68 16.08
CA MET A 138 3.64 -11.36 16.64
C MET A 138 2.32 -11.36 17.39
N PRO A 139 2.33 -11.23 18.73
CA PRO A 139 1.14 -11.45 19.55
C PRO A 139 -0.09 -10.68 19.04
N ASN A 140 0.12 -9.75 18.09
CA ASN A 140 -0.81 -8.85 17.47
C ASN A 140 -1.12 -9.11 15.96
N TRP A 141 -0.62 -10.16 15.32
CA TRP A 141 -0.96 -10.49 13.91
C TRP A 141 -2.09 -11.51 13.76
N ASN A 142 -2.21 -12.46 14.69
CA ASN A 142 -3.31 -13.42 14.67
C ASN A 142 -4.64 -12.84 15.19
N SER A 143 -4.61 -11.73 15.92
CA SER A 143 -5.77 -11.03 16.48
C SER A 143 -6.15 -9.77 15.70
N ALA A 144 -5.31 -9.28 14.78
CA ALA A 144 -5.70 -8.35 13.74
C ALA A 144 -6.64 -9.08 12.77
N ILE A 145 -7.89 -9.28 13.20
CA ILE A 145 -9.00 -9.76 12.39
C ILE A 145 -8.97 -8.92 11.12
N TYR A 146 -8.44 -9.56 10.08
CA TYR A 146 -8.14 -9.01 8.78
C TYR A 146 -9.20 -7.98 8.36
N GLU A 147 -8.78 -6.82 7.87
CA GLU A 147 -9.68 -5.99 7.08
C GLU A 147 -10.00 -6.76 5.80
N CYS A 148 -11.02 -7.62 5.88
CA CYS A 148 -11.60 -8.30 4.74
C CYS A 148 -12.46 -7.29 4.01
N TRP A 149 -12.15 -7.12 2.73
CA TRP A 149 -12.90 -6.35 1.79
C TRP A 149 -13.65 -7.27 0.87
N TYR A 150 -14.88 -6.90 0.55
CA TYR A 150 -15.67 -7.62 -0.43
C TYR A 150 -15.41 -7.00 -1.80
N LEU A 151 -14.75 -7.74 -2.69
CA LEU A 151 -14.86 -7.46 -4.12
C LEU A 151 -16.03 -8.26 -4.69
N SER A 152 -16.92 -7.55 -5.37
CA SER A 152 -17.98 -8.14 -6.18
C SER A 152 -18.83 -9.20 -5.46
N ALA A 153 -19.17 -8.97 -4.19
CA ALA A 153 -20.04 -9.80 -3.34
C ALA A 153 -19.58 -11.24 -3.02
N THR A 154 -18.57 -11.76 -3.72
CA THR A 154 -18.20 -13.19 -3.63
C THR A 154 -16.79 -13.43 -3.11
N THR A 155 -15.86 -12.47 -3.30
CA THR A 155 -14.45 -12.66 -2.99
C THR A 155 -13.99 -11.69 -1.90
N ASP A 156 -13.53 -12.26 -0.79
CA ASP A 156 -12.93 -11.51 0.31
C ASP A 156 -11.45 -11.23 -0.02
N ILE A 157 -11.13 -10.01 -0.44
CA ILE A 157 -9.76 -9.54 -0.53
C ILE A 157 -9.30 -9.09 0.84
N ARG A 158 -8.13 -9.54 1.26
CA ARG A 158 -7.50 -9.05 2.49
C ARG A 158 -6.56 -7.92 2.13
N MET A 159 -6.77 -6.75 2.72
CA MET A 159 -5.82 -5.64 2.63
C MET A 159 -4.62 -5.92 3.52
N SER A 160 -3.74 -6.81 3.08
CA SER A 160 -2.45 -7.11 3.72
C SER A 160 -1.36 -6.14 3.23
N SER A 161 -0.28 -5.97 4.00
CA SER A 161 0.79 -5.04 3.60
C SER A 161 1.36 -5.40 2.23
N PRO A 162 1.60 -6.70 1.91
CA PRO A 162 1.96 -7.10 0.55
C PRO A 162 0.90 -6.75 -0.51
N PHE A 163 -0.38 -6.85 -0.19
CA PHE A 163 -1.44 -6.47 -1.13
C PHE A 163 -1.40 -4.97 -1.43
N ILE A 164 -1.35 -4.14 -0.39
CA ILE A 164 -1.23 -2.68 -0.53
C ILE A 164 0.04 -2.30 -1.32
N GLU A 165 1.16 -2.96 -1.03
CA GLU A 165 2.41 -2.79 -1.79
C GLU A 165 2.23 -3.13 -3.27
N SER A 166 1.47 -4.18 -3.58
CA SER A 166 1.13 -4.52 -4.97
C SER A 166 0.30 -3.43 -5.63
N VAL A 167 -0.61 -2.78 -4.92
CA VAL A 167 -1.41 -1.67 -5.45
C VAL A 167 -0.53 -0.48 -5.79
N PHE A 168 0.40 -0.12 -4.90
CA PHE A 168 1.35 0.96 -5.18
C PHE A 168 2.27 0.63 -6.36
N ARG A 169 2.76 -0.61 -6.47
CA ARG A 169 3.57 -1.04 -7.62
C ARG A 169 2.83 -0.89 -8.93
N ALA A 170 1.54 -1.27 -8.95
CA ALA A 170 0.71 -1.13 -10.14
C ALA A 170 0.52 0.33 -10.53
N HIS A 171 0.30 1.21 -9.55
CA HIS A 171 0.15 2.63 -9.78
C HIS A 171 1.43 3.27 -10.36
N GLU A 172 2.61 2.91 -9.82
CA GLU A 172 3.89 3.51 -10.21
C GLU A 172 4.46 2.96 -11.52
N ARG A 173 4.29 1.65 -11.76
CA ARG A 173 4.98 0.93 -12.85
C ARG A 173 4.02 0.28 -13.85
N GLY A 174 2.71 0.35 -13.61
CA GLY A 174 1.67 -0.26 -14.43
C GLY A 174 1.20 -1.64 -13.94
N GLU A 175 0.06 -2.08 -14.45
CA GLU A 175 -0.70 -3.27 -14.00
C GLU A 175 0.06 -4.60 -14.08
N ARG A 176 1.15 -4.65 -14.85
CA ARG A 176 2.03 -5.82 -14.87
C ARG A 176 2.68 -6.07 -13.50
N TYR A 177 2.94 -5.01 -12.73
CA TYR A 177 3.74 -5.03 -11.50
C TYR A 177 2.93 -5.21 -10.23
N GLY A 178 1.60 -5.27 -10.30
CA GLY A 178 0.77 -5.30 -9.11
C GLY A 178 -0.73 -5.31 -9.39
N TYR A 179 -1.53 -5.09 -8.34
CA TYR A 179 -2.98 -5.07 -8.45
C TYR A 179 -3.49 -3.66 -8.83
N PRO A 180 -4.22 -3.49 -9.96
CA PRO A 180 -4.66 -2.17 -10.40
C PRO A 180 -5.60 -1.51 -9.37
N VAL A 181 -5.39 -0.21 -9.11
CA VAL A 181 -6.24 0.58 -8.21
C VAL A 181 -7.71 0.54 -8.67
N SER A 182 -7.95 0.62 -9.98
CA SER A 182 -9.28 0.54 -10.59
C SER A 182 -10.03 -0.75 -10.23
N SER A 183 -9.32 -1.87 -10.09
CA SER A 183 -9.90 -3.17 -9.78
C SER A 183 -10.44 -3.28 -8.34
N LEU A 184 -10.02 -2.39 -7.44
CA LEU A 184 -10.55 -2.35 -6.07
C LEU A 184 -11.92 -1.67 -5.99
N ARG A 185 -12.29 -0.87 -7.01
CA ARG A 185 -13.61 -0.27 -7.09
C ARG A 185 -14.64 -1.36 -7.29
N SER A 186 -15.61 -1.41 -6.39
CA SER A 186 -16.58 -2.49 -6.39
C SER A 186 -17.89 -2.01 -5.81
N ARG A 187 -18.99 -2.57 -6.31
CA ARG A 187 -20.33 -2.39 -5.76
C ARG A 187 -21.03 -3.72 -5.81
N GLY A 188 -21.83 -4.03 -4.80
CA GLY A 188 -22.56 -5.29 -4.78
C GLY A 188 -23.42 -5.46 -3.56
N LEU A 189 -24.09 -6.60 -3.50
CA LEU A 189 -24.89 -7.03 -2.36
C LEU A 189 -24.05 -8.02 -1.53
N HIS A 190 -23.73 -7.65 -0.29
CA HIS A 190 -23.11 -8.57 0.64
C HIS A 190 -24.06 -9.75 0.94
N ARG A 191 -23.52 -10.91 1.33
CA ARG A 191 -24.28 -12.15 1.61
C ARG A 191 -25.41 -12.03 2.65
N ARG A 192 -25.47 -10.91 3.37
CA ARG A 192 -26.49 -10.57 4.37
C ARG A 192 -27.48 -9.50 3.89
N GLY A 193 -27.52 -9.21 2.58
CA GLY A 193 -28.45 -8.25 1.99
C GLY A 193 -28.00 -6.78 2.05
N PHE A 194 -26.77 -6.49 2.48
CA PHE A 194 -26.28 -5.11 2.55
C PHE A 194 -25.74 -4.65 1.21
N LEU A 195 -26.16 -3.49 0.73
CA LEU A 195 -25.50 -2.87 -0.42
C LEU A 195 -24.17 -2.28 0.05
N PHE A 196 -23.09 -2.60 -0.64
CA PHE A 196 -21.79 -1.97 -0.40
C PHE A 196 -21.26 -1.33 -1.68
N GLN A 197 -20.46 -0.29 -1.52
CA GLN A 197 -19.74 0.38 -2.57
C GLN A 197 -18.37 0.78 -2.04
N ASN A 198 -17.32 0.32 -2.70
CA ASN A 198 -15.95 0.76 -2.48
C ASN A 198 -15.54 1.64 -3.66
N ASP A 199 -15.05 2.84 -3.35
CA ASP A 199 -14.31 3.66 -4.29
C ASP A 199 -12.89 3.87 -3.73
N VAL A 200 -11.90 3.84 -4.60
CA VAL A 200 -10.49 3.94 -4.23
C VAL A 200 -9.76 4.88 -5.16
N ARG A 201 -8.78 5.58 -4.59
CA ARG A 201 -8.03 6.63 -5.27
C ARG A 201 -6.58 6.62 -4.80
N MET A 202 -5.71 7.05 -5.72
CA MET A 202 -4.36 7.48 -5.40
C MET A 202 -4.40 9.01 -5.37
N ILE A 203 -4.13 9.61 -4.23
CA ILE A 203 -4.19 11.06 -4.01
C ILE A 203 -2.83 11.46 -3.49
N ASP A 204 -2.08 12.25 -4.26
CA ASP A 204 -0.68 12.52 -3.96
C ASP A 204 0.10 11.22 -3.65
N GLY A 205 -0.10 10.13 -4.39
CA GLY A 205 0.59 8.86 -4.09
C GLY A 205 0.19 8.18 -2.77
N GLU A 206 -0.82 8.69 -2.07
CA GLU A 206 -1.50 8.02 -0.95
C GLU A 206 -2.67 7.17 -1.46
N LEU A 207 -2.80 5.94 -0.96
CA LEU A 207 -3.92 5.07 -1.30
C LEU A 207 -5.09 5.35 -0.34
N VAL A 208 -6.10 6.06 -0.81
CA VAL A 208 -7.28 6.41 -0.02
C VAL A 208 -8.50 5.63 -0.51
N LEU A 209 -9.19 4.99 0.43
CA LEU A 209 -10.44 4.28 0.24
C LEU A 209 -11.60 5.08 0.81
N ALA A 210 -12.71 5.10 0.09
CA ALA A 210 -14.04 5.36 0.62
C ALA A 210 -14.93 4.11 0.48
N THR A 211 -15.41 3.58 1.59
CA THR A 211 -16.39 2.49 1.63
C THR A 211 -17.73 3.03 2.12
N ARG A 212 -18.78 2.74 1.36
CA ARG A 212 -20.17 3.05 1.69
C ARG A 212 -20.93 1.74 1.86
N TRP A 213 -21.48 1.52 3.04
CA TRP A 213 -22.45 0.46 3.32
C TRP A 213 -23.84 1.06 3.44
N GLU A 214 -24.82 0.43 2.83
CA GLU A 214 -26.21 0.81 2.90
C GLU A 214 -27.04 -0.40 3.30
N LEU A 215 -27.80 -0.23 4.37
CA LEU A 215 -28.76 -1.17 4.88
C LEU A 215 -30.14 -0.53 4.85
N ASP A 216 -31.07 -1.21 4.18
CA ASP A 216 -32.50 -1.00 4.34
C ASP A 216 -32.98 -1.98 5.42
N ALA A 217 -33.30 -1.46 6.60
CA ALA A 217 -33.69 -2.26 7.75
C ALA A 217 -35.11 -1.91 8.18
N GLU A 218 -35.92 -2.92 8.45
CA GLU A 218 -37.10 -2.75 9.25
C GLU A 218 -36.70 -2.22 10.64
N VAL A 219 -37.48 -1.32 11.22
CA VAL A 219 -37.26 -0.76 12.57
C VAL A 219 -37.17 -1.88 13.62
N ARG A 220 -37.82 -3.02 13.37
CA ARG A 220 -37.83 -4.20 14.24
C ARG A 220 -36.73 -5.22 13.95
N MET A 221 -35.86 -4.96 12.96
CA MET A 221 -34.74 -5.85 12.64
C MET A 221 -33.83 -6.03 13.87
N ASN A 222 -33.30 -7.25 14.05
CA ASN A 222 -32.39 -7.53 15.16
C ASN A 222 -31.18 -6.59 15.10
N TRP A 223 -31.05 -5.76 16.13
CA TRP A 223 -30.00 -4.78 16.32
C TRP A 223 -28.60 -5.42 16.19
N GLU A 224 -28.44 -6.68 16.62
CA GLU A 224 -27.17 -7.42 16.57
C GLU A 224 -26.57 -7.52 15.17
N ASP A 225 -27.40 -7.68 14.14
CA ASP A 225 -26.92 -7.75 12.76
C ASP A 225 -26.47 -6.39 12.22
N GLN A 226 -27.07 -5.30 12.71
CA GLN A 226 -26.65 -3.93 12.40
C GLN A 226 -25.29 -3.62 13.05
N VAL A 227 -25.06 -4.05 14.30
CA VAL A 227 -23.75 -3.92 14.98
C VAL A 227 -22.68 -4.68 14.24
N ARG A 228 -22.99 -5.91 13.83
CA ARG A 228 -22.03 -6.78 13.15
C ARG A 228 -21.56 -6.14 11.85
N LEU A 229 -22.43 -5.39 11.16
CA LEU A 229 -22.04 -4.63 9.98
C LEU A 229 -21.08 -3.48 10.34
N LEU A 230 -21.44 -2.65 11.32
CA LEU A 230 -20.60 -1.53 11.75
C LEU A 230 -19.24 -2.02 12.26
N PHE A 231 -19.24 -3.12 12.99
CA PHE A 231 -18.04 -3.81 13.45
C PHE A 231 -17.16 -4.29 12.29
N ARG A 232 -17.75 -4.83 11.21
CA ARG A 232 -16.98 -5.28 10.03
C ARG A 232 -16.40 -4.13 9.22
N ALA A 233 -17.08 -2.98 9.21
CA ALA A 233 -16.64 -1.83 8.44
C ALA A 233 -15.65 -0.94 9.23
N SER A 234 -15.61 -1.05 10.56
CA SER A 234 -14.66 -0.32 11.42
C SER A 234 -13.22 -0.83 11.29
N CYS A 235 -12.27 0.05 11.59
CA CYS A 235 -10.85 -0.32 11.75
C CYS A 235 -10.65 -1.26 12.96
N LEU A 236 -9.50 -1.94 13.03
CA LEU A 236 -9.17 -2.86 14.13
C LEU A 236 -9.15 -2.16 15.49
N HIS A 237 -8.56 -0.97 15.59
CA HIS A 237 -8.48 -0.20 16.84
C HIS A 237 -9.86 0.08 17.45
N TRP A 238 -10.84 0.32 16.59
CA TRP A 238 -12.21 0.52 17.01
C TRP A 238 -12.84 -0.77 17.55
N ARG A 239 -12.52 -1.91 16.94
CA ARG A 239 -12.96 -3.22 17.42
C ARG A 239 -12.36 -3.56 18.78
N SER A 240 -11.10 -3.20 19.02
CA SER A 240 -10.38 -3.57 20.25
C SER A 240 -10.64 -2.63 21.43
N ASN A 241 -10.90 -1.35 21.20
CA ASN A 241 -10.88 -0.32 22.26
C ASN A 241 -12.26 -0.04 22.91
N GLY A 242 -13.11 -1.05 23.05
CA GLY A 242 -14.39 -0.92 23.78
C GLY A 242 -15.46 -0.06 23.08
N TRP A 243 -15.27 0.32 21.81
CA TRP A 243 -16.29 1.06 21.04
C TRP A 243 -17.51 0.22 20.67
N HIS A 244 -17.45 -1.09 20.94
CA HIS A 244 -18.57 -2.01 20.90
C HIS A 244 -19.81 -1.50 21.64
N ASP A 245 -19.64 -0.69 22.69
CA ASP A 245 -20.76 -0.19 23.51
C ASP A 245 -21.30 1.16 23.00
N LYS A 246 -20.47 1.95 22.32
CA LYS A 246 -20.85 3.28 21.80
C LYS A 246 -21.70 3.20 20.53
N VAL A 247 -21.39 2.28 19.63
CA VAL A 247 -22.20 2.01 18.43
C VAL A 247 -23.67 1.67 18.78
N PRO A 248 -23.95 0.78 19.77
CA PRO A 248 -25.29 0.57 20.29
C PRO A 248 -25.96 1.80 20.81
N ALA A 249 -25.26 2.61 21.60
CA ALA A 249 -25.83 3.82 22.15
C ALA A 249 -26.24 4.80 21.03
N LEU A 250 -25.40 4.94 19.99
CA LEU A 250 -25.69 5.76 18.83
C LEU A 250 -26.89 5.25 18.02
N LEU A 251 -26.94 3.94 17.75
CA LEU A 251 -28.06 3.34 17.00
C LEU A 251 -29.37 3.35 17.80
N LYS A 252 -29.33 3.10 19.12
CA LYS A 252 -30.50 3.21 20.00
C LYS A 252 -30.99 4.64 20.12
N GLY A 253 -30.08 5.60 20.28
CA GLY A 253 -30.43 7.02 20.30
C GLY A 253 -31.06 7.48 18.98
N ALA A 254 -30.63 6.93 17.85
CA ALA A 254 -31.22 7.18 16.54
C ALA A 254 -32.64 6.63 16.41
N SER A 255 -32.84 5.37 16.81
CA SER A 255 -34.13 4.70 16.63
C SER A 255 -35.24 5.26 17.52
N MET A 256 -34.89 5.76 18.71
CA MET A 256 -35.87 6.29 19.66
C MET A 256 -36.38 7.70 19.33
N ASN A 257 -35.60 8.51 18.59
CA ASN A 257 -35.89 9.94 18.49
C ASN A 257 -36.72 10.37 17.27
N MET A 258 -37.05 9.48 16.32
CA MET A 258 -37.84 9.71 15.07
C MET A 258 -37.50 10.95 14.21
N ARG A 259 -36.58 11.80 14.65
CA ARG A 259 -36.07 12.94 13.91
C ARG A 259 -34.89 12.46 13.08
N PRO A 260 -34.78 12.91 11.81
CA PRO A 260 -33.57 12.69 11.04
C PRO A 260 -32.40 13.20 11.88
N LEU A 261 -31.49 12.30 12.24
CA LEU A 261 -30.24 12.71 12.84
C LEU A 261 -29.58 13.65 11.83
N LYS A 262 -29.23 14.86 12.28
CA LYS A 262 -28.30 15.71 11.51
C LYS A 262 -27.13 14.81 11.09
N PRO A 263 -26.59 14.97 9.85
CA PRO A 263 -25.51 14.13 9.35
C PRO A 263 -24.50 13.95 10.47
N ALA A 264 -24.30 12.69 10.89
CA ALA A 264 -23.58 12.45 12.13
C ALA A 264 -22.19 13.08 12.03
N GLU A 265 -21.76 13.59 13.17
CA GLU A 265 -20.39 14.01 13.40
C GLU A 265 -19.44 12.96 12.82
N VAL A 266 -18.47 13.42 12.02
CA VAL A 266 -17.41 12.55 11.54
C VAL A 266 -16.57 12.18 12.74
N VAL A 267 -16.56 10.90 13.07
CA VAL A 267 -15.76 10.44 14.19
C VAL A 267 -14.51 9.77 13.63
N LYS A 268 -13.41 10.05 14.33
CA LYS A 268 -12.07 9.81 13.84
C LYS A 268 -11.40 8.81 14.76
N CYS A 269 -10.73 7.82 14.19
CA CYS A 269 -9.92 6.91 14.98
C CYS A 269 -8.66 7.62 15.46
N SER A 270 -8.41 7.61 16.77
CA SER A 270 -7.21 8.19 17.38
C SER A 270 -5.95 7.34 17.18
N PHE A 271 -6.06 6.15 16.57
CA PHE A 271 -4.93 5.22 16.42
C PHE A 271 -4.57 4.95 14.97
N CYS A 272 -5.48 5.24 14.03
CA CYS A 272 -5.22 5.08 12.61
C CYS A 272 -5.90 6.15 11.77
N GLU A 273 -5.47 6.28 10.51
CA GLU A 273 -6.11 7.13 9.50
C GLU A 273 -7.40 6.48 8.99
N CYS A 274 -8.40 6.44 9.86
CA CYS A 274 -9.75 5.99 9.58
C CYS A 274 -10.77 6.97 10.15
N ASP A 275 -11.62 7.50 9.28
CA ASP A 275 -12.74 8.36 9.62
C ASP A 275 -14.04 7.67 9.23
N TRP A 276 -15.12 7.90 9.97
CA TRP A 276 -16.42 7.34 9.64
C TRP A 276 -17.55 8.33 9.87
N GLN A 277 -18.63 8.08 9.17
CA GLN A 277 -19.86 8.83 9.29
C GLN A 277 -21.05 7.90 9.20
N LEU A 278 -22.01 8.08 10.10
CA LEU A 278 -23.27 7.34 10.13
C LEU A 278 -24.42 8.26 9.72
N GLN A 279 -25.23 7.83 8.76
CA GLN A 279 -26.44 8.54 8.36
C GLN A 279 -27.62 7.60 8.55
N ILE A 280 -28.65 8.07 9.25
CA ILE A 280 -29.86 7.31 9.50
C ILE A 280 -31.03 8.18 9.08
N SER A 281 -31.85 7.64 8.20
CA SER A 281 -33.04 8.31 7.68
C SER A 281 -34.20 7.34 7.64
N HIS A 282 -35.40 7.82 7.95
CA HIS A 282 -36.61 7.03 7.80
C HIS A 282 -37.02 7.00 6.32
N LYS A 283 -37.23 5.81 5.77
CA LYS A 283 -37.92 5.66 4.48
C LYS A 283 -39.43 5.65 4.68
N THR A 284 -39.88 4.96 5.72
CA THR A 284 -41.26 4.85 6.16
C THR A 284 -41.29 4.76 7.69
N ASP A 285 -42.48 4.71 8.29
CA ASP A 285 -42.65 4.52 9.74
C ASP A 285 -42.05 3.20 10.24
N THR A 286 -41.90 2.21 9.36
CA THR A 286 -41.40 0.87 9.68
C THR A 286 -40.03 0.58 9.09
N HIS A 287 -39.47 1.46 8.25
CA HIS A 287 -38.19 1.24 7.57
C HIS A 287 -37.20 2.38 7.75
N LEU A 288 -35.97 2.00 8.08
CA LEU A 288 -34.81 2.85 8.24
C LEU A 288 -33.82 2.57 7.11
N ARG A 289 -33.33 3.64 6.50
CA ARG A 289 -32.13 3.62 5.69
C ARG A 289 -30.94 4.01 6.57
N ILE A 290 -30.06 3.05 6.79
CA ILE A 290 -28.80 3.25 7.51
C ILE A 290 -27.68 3.25 6.47
N VAL A 291 -26.96 4.36 6.37
CA VAL A 291 -25.80 4.50 5.49
C VAL A 291 -24.57 4.75 6.33
N TYR A 292 -23.56 3.91 6.16
CA TYR A 292 -22.28 3.99 6.86
C TYR A 292 -21.18 4.30 5.86
N TYR A 293 -20.48 5.41 6.08
CA TYR A 293 -19.32 5.80 5.30
C TYR A 293 -18.06 5.57 6.12
N VAL A 294 -17.03 5.02 5.49
CA VAL A 294 -15.70 4.83 6.05
C VAL A 294 -14.68 5.35 5.07
N TRP A 295 -13.82 6.24 5.52
CA TRP A 295 -12.64 6.65 4.76
C TRP A 295 -11.40 6.11 5.45
N LYS A 296 -10.51 5.51 4.66
CA LYS A 296 -9.24 4.94 5.14
C LYS A 296 -8.11 5.39 4.24
N ASN A 297 -7.02 5.87 4.83
CA ASN A 297 -5.82 6.20 4.07
C ASN A 297 -4.72 5.20 4.37
N TYR A 298 -4.42 4.32 3.41
CA TYR A 298 -3.38 3.27 3.46
C TYR A 298 -1.94 3.79 3.39
N GLY A 299 -1.75 5.10 3.34
CA GLY A 299 -0.46 5.77 3.31
C GLY A 299 0.16 5.78 1.92
N ARG A 300 1.49 5.96 1.87
CA ARG A 300 2.31 6.00 0.64
C ARG A 300 3.30 4.85 0.62
N ARG A 301 3.76 4.49 -0.58
CA ARG A 301 4.86 3.55 -0.76
C ARG A 301 6.21 4.09 -0.30
N TYR A 302 6.49 5.35 -0.62
CA TYR A 302 7.72 6.06 -0.29
C TYR A 302 7.35 7.39 0.40
N GLY A 303 7.99 7.71 1.52
CA GLY A 303 7.71 8.94 2.28
C GLY A 303 8.84 9.33 3.22
N LYS A 304 8.79 10.55 3.78
CA LYS A 304 9.66 11.03 4.87
C LYS A 304 8.87 11.34 6.15
N ARG A 305 7.56 11.04 6.20
CA ARG A 305 6.82 11.17 7.46
C ARG A 305 7.58 10.32 8.49
N GLN A 306 7.82 10.85 9.68
CA GLN A 306 8.48 10.11 10.77
C GLN A 306 7.73 8.82 11.17
N GLY A 307 6.62 8.48 10.49
CA GLY A 307 6.02 7.14 10.43
C GLY A 307 5.83 6.64 8.99
N ASN A 308 6.90 6.20 8.32
CA ASN A 308 6.88 5.44 7.07
C ASN A 308 6.31 4.01 7.20
N GLU A 309 5.34 3.81 8.09
CA GLU A 309 4.68 2.52 8.27
C GLU A 309 3.20 2.74 8.01
N GLN A 310 2.71 2.15 6.93
CA GLN A 310 1.28 1.96 6.63
C GLN A 310 0.53 1.77 7.95
N ILE A 311 -0.31 2.74 8.31
CA ILE A 311 -0.85 2.93 9.68
C ILE A 311 -1.75 1.75 10.13
N PHE A 312 -2.04 0.81 9.23
CA PHE A 312 -2.88 -0.37 9.45
C PHE A 312 -2.12 -1.58 10.02
N TYR A 313 -0.78 -1.52 10.15
CA TYR A 313 0.02 -2.65 10.65
C TYR A 313 0.74 -2.40 11.97
N ARG A 314 0.45 -1.29 12.65
CA ARG A 314 1.00 -1.06 13.98
C ARG A 314 0.15 -1.78 15.04
N GLU A 315 0.81 -2.56 15.90
CA GLU A 315 0.38 -2.70 17.31
C GLU A 315 0.12 -1.29 17.84
N PRO A 316 -0.88 -1.04 18.71
CA PRO A 316 -1.37 0.31 18.97
C PRO A 316 -0.19 1.25 19.21
N ALA A 317 0.08 2.07 18.19
CA ALA A 317 1.01 3.16 18.30
C ALA A 317 0.52 4.04 19.45
N PRO A 318 1.39 4.88 20.05
CA PRO A 318 0.86 5.99 20.82
C PRO A 318 -0.26 6.65 20.00
N PRO A 319 -1.38 7.03 20.62
CA PRO A 319 -2.47 7.69 19.93
C PRO A 319 -1.89 8.80 19.05
N LEU A 320 -2.43 8.92 17.84
CA LEU A 320 -2.20 10.07 16.99
C LEU A 320 -2.46 11.32 17.82
N ASP A 321 -1.63 12.33 17.61
CA ASP A 321 -1.77 13.62 18.25
C ASP A 321 -3.21 14.14 18.11
N ILE A 322 -3.78 14.66 19.21
CA ILE A 322 -5.20 15.05 19.27
C ILE A 322 -5.48 16.16 18.26
N GLU A 323 -4.55 17.09 18.09
CA GLU A 323 -4.69 18.19 17.13
C GLU A 323 -4.68 17.63 15.69
N ALA A 324 -3.73 16.74 15.39
CA ALA A 324 -3.68 16.04 14.10
C ALA A 324 -4.97 15.24 13.80
N VAL A 325 -5.53 14.54 14.79
CA VAL A 325 -6.82 13.84 14.64
C VAL A 325 -7.94 14.85 14.40
N SER A 326 -7.99 15.96 15.14
CA SER A 326 -9.03 16.97 15.03
C SER A 326 -9.03 17.66 13.65
N GLN A 327 -7.85 17.91 13.07
CA GLN A 327 -7.68 18.57 11.78
C GLN A 327 -7.81 17.61 10.59
N ARG A 328 -7.64 16.30 10.79
CA ARG A 328 -7.75 15.30 9.72
C ARG A 328 -9.15 15.27 9.11
N ASP A 329 -9.25 15.39 7.79
CA ASP A 329 -10.50 15.16 7.07
C ASP A 329 -10.25 14.24 5.88
N LEU A 330 -10.36 12.93 6.10
CA LEU A 330 -10.15 11.95 5.04
C LEU A 330 -11.24 12.00 3.96
N ARG A 331 -12.42 12.52 4.29
CA ARG A 331 -13.49 12.71 3.31
C ARG A 331 -13.12 13.83 2.35
N ALA A 332 -12.74 15.00 2.87
CA ALA A 332 -12.30 16.12 2.05
C ALA A 332 -11.07 15.75 1.21
N LEU A 333 -10.10 15.05 1.80
CA LEU A 333 -8.96 14.49 1.07
C LEU A 333 -9.44 13.62 -0.10
N PHE A 334 -10.33 12.65 0.17
CA PHE A 334 -10.85 11.76 -0.86
C PHE A 334 -11.61 12.50 -1.98
N GLU A 335 -12.46 13.47 -1.62
CA GLU A 335 -13.31 14.23 -2.54
C GLU A 335 -12.48 15.19 -3.42
N SER A 336 -11.42 15.79 -2.89
CA SER A 336 -10.51 16.70 -3.62
C SER A 336 -9.79 16.03 -4.79
N GLY A 337 -9.49 14.73 -4.68
CA GLY A 337 -8.83 13.95 -5.75
C GLY A 337 -9.65 13.80 -7.05
N ASN A 338 -10.91 14.29 -7.11
CA ASN A 338 -11.67 14.34 -8.35
C ASN A 338 -11.17 15.43 -9.33
N GLU A 339 -10.60 16.53 -8.81
CA GLU A 339 -10.29 17.71 -9.62
C GLU A 339 -9.13 17.47 -10.61
N GLU A 340 -8.19 16.58 -10.28
CA GLU A 340 -7.05 16.27 -11.14
C GLU A 340 -7.43 15.54 -12.44
N ARG A 341 -8.52 14.75 -12.44
CA ARG A 341 -8.97 14.04 -13.65
C ARG A 341 -9.64 14.98 -14.66
N SER A 342 -10.36 15.99 -14.19
CA SER A 342 -11.05 16.96 -15.04
C SER A 342 -10.07 17.80 -15.87
N ASN A 343 -8.87 18.04 -15.35
CA ASN A 343 -7.86 18.87 -16.04
C ASN A 343 -7.02 18.10 -17.07
N MET A 344 -6.91 16.77 -16.98
CA MET A 344 -6.18 15.97 -17.98
C MET A 344 -7.04 15.57 -19.19
N GLU A 345 -8.37 15.51 -19.05
CA GLU A 345 -9.28 15.21 -20.17
C GLU A 345 -9.59 16.44 -21.05
N GLY A 346 -9.21 17.66 -20.63
CA GLY A 346 -9.45 18.90 -21.37
C GLY A 346 -8.35 19.35 -22.33
N THR A 347 -7.25 18.60 -22.47
CA THR A 347 -6.19 18.92 -23.42
C THR A 347 -6.32 18.05 -24.67
N GLU A 348 -7.43 18.21 -25.39
CA GLU A 348 -7.50 17.75 -26.78
C GLU A 348 -6.47 18.56 -27.59
N ILE A 349 -5.49 17.81 -28.10
CA ILE A 349 -4.48 18.30 -29.03
C ILE A 349 -5.22 18.76 -30.30
N CYS A 350 -5.28 20.08 -30.51
CA CYS A 350 -5.49 20.65 -31.84
C CYS A 350 -4.21 20.55 -32.67
#